data_AF-A0A8E0S1T6-F1
#
_entry.id   AF-A0A8E0S1T6-F1
#
_cell.length_a   1.000
_cell.length_b   1.000
_cell.length_c   1.000
_cell.angle_alpha   90.00
_cell.angle_beta   90.00
_cell.angle_gamma   90.00
#
_symmetry.space_group_name_H-M   'P 1'
#
loop_
_entity.id
_entity.type
_entity.pdbx_description
1 polymer ?
#
loop_
_entity_poly.entity_id
_entity_poly.type
_entity_poly.pdbx_seq_one_letter_code
_entity_poly.pdbx_strand_id
1 'polypeptide(L)'
;MDVLDREKTNAYTLELVACDSAPKSPLCTTLNATVTVDDENDNKPIWHYPHDQDKEVNITSDLPPGHLIVRIRASDRDAGDNGRVVYTLIDPHKRTVFEVDNYTGDVAIAGAHHQSDTEDKAAASQSEGSEPPSPLLPGIYRLRLRATDLGHPQHSTETWLQVNSLTDFQYRMLDSLRTFSYKTFAISVIY
;
A
#
# COMPACT_ATOMS: atom_id res chain seq x y z
N MET A 1 21.21 23.36 -13.18
CA MET A 1 19.98 23.10 -13.96
C MET A 1 19.23 22.03 -13.18
N ASP A 2 18.03 22.35 -12.72
CA ASP A 2 17.18 21.34 -12.08
C ASP A 2 16.74 20.34 -13.16
N VAL A 3 16.75 19.05 -12.81
CA VAL A 3 16.26 17.97 -13.68
C VAL A 3 14.73 18.05 -13.73
N LEU A 4 14.13 17.68 -14.87
CA LEU A 4 12.66 17.57 -14.99
C LEU A 4 12.17 16.43 -14.10
N ASP A 5 11.14 16.69 -13.32
CA ASP A 5 10.55 15.79 -12.33
C ASP A 5 9.04 15.99 -12.43
N ARG A 6 8.33 14.95 -12.88
CA ARG A 6 6.89 15.02 -13.16
C ARG A 6 6.09 15.12 -11.87
N GLU A 7 6.53 14.44 -10.82
CA GLU A 7 5.94 14.42 -9.49
C GLU A 7 5.96 15.83 -8.88
N LYS A 8 6.98 16.63 -9.22
CA LYS A 8 7.09 18.04 -8.82
C LYS A 8 6.35 18.99 -9.76
N THR A 9 6.47 18.81 -11.08
CA THR A 9 5.80 19.65 -12.08
C THR A 9 5.58 18.88 -13.38
N ASN A 10 4.32 18.59 -13.68
CA ASN A 10 3.94 17.73 -14.82
C ASN A 10 3.77 18.49 -16.16
N ALA A 11 3.70 19.82 -16.14
CA ALA A 11 3.57 20.61 -17.36
C ALA A 11 4.08 22.05 -17.17
N TYR A 12 4.60 22.60 -18.26
CA TYR A 12 5.04 23.99 -18.37
C TYR A 12 4.27 24.67 -19.51
N THR A 13 3.88 25.92 -19.31
CA THR A 13 3.36 26.76 -20.40
C THR A 13 4.40 27.81 -20.74
N LEU A 14 4.87 27.76 -21.98
CA LEU A 14 5.89 28.66 -22.53
C LEU A 14 5.21 29.63 -23.48
N GLU A 15 5.41 30.93 -23.26
CA GLU A 15 5.03 31.95 -24.23
C GLU A 15 6.14 32.07 -25.28
N LEU A 16 5.83 31.72 -26.52
CA LEU A 16 6.72 31.80 -27.66
C LEU A 16 6.41 33.10 -28.42
N VAL A 17 7.43 33.94 -28.60
CA VAL A 17 7.32 35.17 -29.39
C VAL A 17 8.18 35.01 -30.64
N ALA A 18 7.58 35.15 -31.81
CA ALA A 18 8.27 35.14 -33.09
C ALA A 18 8.14 36.51 -33.74
N CYS A 19 9.28 37.14 -34.07
CA CYS A 19 9.34 38.43 -34.72
C CYS A 19 10.03 38.33 -36.09
N ASP A 20 9.63 39.15 -37.05
CA ASP A 20 10.39 39.33 -38.29
C ASP A 20 11.73 40.06 -38.03
N SER A 21 12.60 40.12 -39.05
CA SER A 21 13.92 40.76 -38.95
C SER A 21 13.93 42.21 -39.42
N ALA A 22 12.79 42.91 -39.45
CA ALA A 22 12.76 44.28 -39.94
C ALA A 22 13.60 45.22 -39.03
N PRO A 23 14.49 46.05 -39.60
CA PRO A 23 15.40 46.90 -38.81
C PRO A 23 14.70 48.05 -38.08
N LYS A 24 13.46 48.39 -38.47
CA LYS A 24 12.58 49.32 -37.77
C LYS A 24 11.17 48.72 -37.72
N SER A 25 10.60 48.66 -36.52
CA SER A 25 9.25 48.17 -36.24
C SER A 25 9.00 46.72 -36.70
N PRO A 26 9.74 45.72 -36.16
CA PRO A 26 9.49 44.33 -36.47
C PRO A 26 8.09 43.91 -36.03
N LEU A 27 7.41 43.11 -36.86
CA LEU A 27 6.13 42.53 -36.49
C LEU A 27 6.37 41.25 -35.72
N CYS A 28 5.70 41.11 -34.58
CA CYS A 28 5.78 39.94 -33.73
C CYS A 28 4.42 39.25 -33.58
N THR A 29 4.44 37.94 -33.40
CA THR A 29 3.29 37.13 -33.00
C THR A 29 3.65 36.32 -31.76
N THR A 30 2.64 35.98 -30.97
CA THR A 30 2.79 35.26 -29.70
C THR A 30 1.93 34.00 -29.71
N LEU A 31 2.49 32.90 -29.23
CA LEU A 31 1.83 31.60 -29.09
C LEU A 31 2.16 30.99 -27.73
N ASN A 32 1.17 30.42 -27.04
CA ASN A 32 1.43 29.61 -25.86
C ASN A 32 1.63 28.15 -26.26
N ALA A 33 2.79 27.58 -25.91
CA ALA A 33 3.09 26.16 -26.06
C ALA A 33 3.06 25.47 -24.71
N THR A 34 2.33 24.37 -24.60
CA THR A 34 2.34 23.52 -23.41
C THR A 34 3.31 22.38 -23.61
N VAL A 35 4.27 22.25 -22.69
CA VAL A 35 5.21 21.14 -22.62
C VAL A 35 4.77 20.25 -21.47
N THR A 36 4.37 19.01 -21.76
CA THR A 36 4.08 17.99 -20.73
C THR A 36 5.34 17.21 -20.42
N VAL A 37 5.52 16.86 -19.16
CA VAL A 37 6.61 15.98 -18.69
C VAL A 37 6.04 14.57 -18.64
N ASP A 38 6.69 13.65 -19.34
CA ASP A 38 6.33 12.23 -19.29
C ASP A 38 6.78 11.62 -17.96
N ASP A 39 6.04 10.59 -17.54
CA ASP A 39 6.26 9.88 -16.28
C ASP A 39 7.33 8.80 -16.42
N GLU A 40 8.18 8.66 -15.41
CA GLU A 40 9.10 7.54 -15.24
C GLU A 40 8.69 6.80 -13.96
N ASN A 41 8.84 5.46 -13.94
CA ASN A 41 8.53 4.67 -12.75
C ASN A 41 9.71 4.74 -11.76
N ASP A 42 9.84 5.83 -11.02
CA ASP A 42 10.98 6.08 -10.13
C ASP A 42 10.60 6.15 -8.65
N ASN A 43 9.30 6.06 -8.33
CA ASN A 43 8.80 5.93 -6.98
C ASN A 43 8.49 4.48 -6.65
N LYS A 44 8.28 4.23 -5.37
CA LYS A 44 7.84 2.93 -4.87
C LYS A 44 6.58 3.11 -4.04
N PRO A 45 5.71 2.08 -3.95
CA PRO A 45 4.48 2.21 -3.18
C PRO A 45 4.79 2.53 -1.72
N ILE A 46 4.10 3.53 -1.16
CA ILE A 46 4.21 3.93 0.25
C ILE A 46 3.04 3.34 1.02
N TRP A 47 3.34 2.66 2.13
CA TRP A 47 2.34 2.07 3.02
C TRP A 47 1.71 3.12 3.93
N HIS A 48 0.39 3.18 3.96
CA HIS A 48 -0.38 4.15 4.76
C HIS A 48 -1.16 3.51 5.89
N TYR A 49 -1.68 2.30 5.68
CA TYR A 49 -2.51 1.63 6.67
C TYR A 49 -2.47 0.11 6.54
N PRO A 50 -2.44 -0.65 7.66
CA PRO A 50 -2.31 -0.17 9.04
C PRO A 50 -0.96 0.48 9.35
N HIS A 51 -0.97 1.50 10.21
CA HIS A 51 0.24 2.23 10.63
C HIS A 51 1.11 1.38 11.54
N ASP A 52 2.39 1.73 11.75
CA ASP A 52 3.33 0.95 12.57
C ASP A 52 2.81 0.52 13.96
N GLN A 53 1.97 1.34 14.59
CA GLN A 53 1.37 1.04 15.90
C GLN A 53 0.07 0.21 15.82
N ASP A 54 -0.57 0.17 14.65
CA ASP A 54 -1.85 -0.50 14.39
C ASP A 54 -1.71 -1.73 13.50
N LYS A 55 -0.47 -2.21 13.27
CA LYS A 55 -0.16 -3.47 12.56
C LYS A 55 -0.62 -4.72 13.31
N GLU A 56 -1.45 -4.56 14.33
CA GLU A 56 -2.05 -5.63 15.10
C GLU A 56 -3.58 -5.53 15.00
N VAL A 57 -4.20 -6.60 14.50
CA VAL A 57 -5.65 -6.72 14.40
C VAL A 57 -6.12 -7.89 15.26
N ASN A 58 -7.09 -7.63 16.12
CA ASN A 58 -7.71 -8.66 16.95
C ASN A 58 -9.01 -9.13 16.29
N ILE A 59 -9.14 -10.44 16.11
CA ILE A 59 -10.32 -11.10 15.57
C ILE A 59 -10.82 -12.17 16.54
N THR A 60 -12.06 -12.62 16.37
CA THR A 60 -12.56 -13.80 17.07
C THR A 60 -12.26 -15.07 16.27
N SER A 61 -12.08 -16.19 16.95
CA SER A 61 -11.72 -17.47 16.31
C SER A 61 -12.85 -18.13 15.50
N ASP A 62 -14.06 -17.59 15.55
CA ASP A 62 -15.29 -18.14 14.96
C ASP A 62 -15.76 -17.37 13.71
N LEU A 63 -14.94 -16.46 13.19
CA LEU A 63 -15.29 -15.69 11.99
C LEU A 63 -15.46 -16.60 10.77
N PRO A 64 -16.54 -16.41 9.98
CA PRO A 64 -16.78 -17.20 8.79
C PRO A 64 -15.83 -16.84 7.64
N PRO A 65 -15.63 -17.73 6.66
CA PRO A 65 -14.94 -17.39 5.42
C PRO A 65 -15.55 -16.18 4.71
N GLY A 66 -14.71 -15.37 4.09
CA GLY A 66 -15.08 -14.10 3.45
C GLY A 66 -15.26 -12.93 4.42
N HIS A 67 -15.10 -13.14 5.74
CA HIS A 67 -15.16 -12.04 6.70
C HIS A 67 -13.96 -11.10 6.50
N LEU A 68 -14.24 -9.83 6.23
CA LEU A 68 -13.23 -8.78 6.07
C LEU A 68 -12.58 -8.48 7.42
N ILE A 69 -11.25 -8.62 7.49
CA ILE A 69 -10.45 -8.36 8.69
C ILE A 69 -9.95 -6.92 8.68
N VAL A 70 -9.33 -6.53 7.57
CA VAL A 70 -8.73 -5.20 7.42
C VAL A 70 -8.60 -4.85 5.94
N ARG A 71 -8.76 -3.57 5.60
CA ARG A 71 -8.40 -3.05 4.28
C ARG A 71 -7.06 -2.35 4.37
N ILE A 72 -6.03 -2.93 3.75
CA ILE A 72 -4.71 -2.31 3.67
C ILE A 72 -4.68 -1.20 2.62
N ARG A 73 -3.80 -0.22 2.83
CA ARG A 73 -3.63 0.93 1.93
C ARG A 73 -2.16 1.22 1.69
N ALA A 74 -1.78 1.20 0.43
CA ALA A 74 -0.56 1.80 -0.08
C ALA A 74 -0.88 2.65 -1.31
N SER A 75 -0.01 3.61 -1.63
CA SER A 75 -0.11 4.39 -2.87
C SER A 75 1.26 4.65 -3.44
N ASP A 76 1.35 4.67 -4.77
CA ASP A 76 2.50 5.17 -5.50
C ASP A 76 2.20 6.58 -6.03
N ARG A 77 3.22 7.42 -6.19
CA ARG A 77 3.09 8.79 -6.69
C ARG A 77 3.16 8.88 -8.21
N ASP A 78 3.66 7.85 -8.87
CA ASP A 78 3.82 7.81 -10.33
C ASP A 78 2.47 7.82 -11.05
N ALA A 79 2.46 8.13 -12.34
CA ALA A 79 1.24 8.23 -13.14
C ALA A 79 0.82 6.88 -13.73
N GLY A 80 -0.49 6.72 -13.99
CA GLY A 80 -0.98 5.58 -14.78
C GLY A 80 -0.66 4.22 -14.17
N ASP A 81 -0.07 3.32 -14.96
CA ASP A 81 0.30 1.97 -14.51
C ASP A 81 1.56 1.97 -13.63
N ASN A 82 2.47 2.94 -13.80
CA ASN A 82 3.61 3.16 -12.90
C ASN A 82 3.12 3.49 -11.48
N GLY A 83 2.02 4.23 -11.38
CA GLY A 83 1.37 4.51 -10.09
C GLY A 83 0.46 3.41 -9.54
N ARG A 84 0.14 2.37 -10.33
CA ARG A 84 -0.94 1.44 -10.00
C ARG A 84 -0.45 0.32 -9.08
N VAL A 85 -0.87 0.39 -7.82
CA VAL A 85 -0.51 -0.59 -6.79
C VAL A 85 -1.36 -1.87 -6.88
N VAL A 86 -0.68 -3.01 -6.77
CA VAL A 86 -1.26 -4.35 -6.58
C VAL A 86 -0.74 -4.98 -5.29
N TYR A 87 -1.65 -5.57 -4.54
CA TYR A 87 -1.38 -6.20 -3.25
C TYR A 87 -1.22 -7.71 -3.36
N THR A 88 -0.27 -8.27 -2.61
CA THR A 88 -0.09 -9.72 -2.50
C THR A 88 0.23 -10.12 -1.06
N LEU A 89 -0.25 -11.29 -0.68
CA LEU A 89 0.12 -11.94 0.58
C LEU A 89 1.30 -12.86 0.31
N ILE A 90 2.44 -12.57 0.94
CA ILE A 90 3.60 -13.46 0.94
C ILE A 90 3.42 -14.44 2.09
N ASP A 91 2.73 -15.54 1.83
CA ASP A 91 2.65 -16.65 2.77
C ASP A 91 3.66 -17.76 2.39
N PRO A 92 4.78 -17.87 3.13
CA PRO A 92 5.78 -18.92 2.87
C PRO A 92 5.26 -20.34 3.16
N HIS A 93 4.14 -20.48 3.86
CA HIS A 93 3.57 -21.76 4.28
C HIS A 93 2.28 -22.13 3.56
N LYS A 94 1.80 -21.30 2.61
CA LYS A 94 0.54 -21.51 1.87
C LYS A 94 -0.64 -21.89 2.76
N ARG A 95 -0.72 -21.31 3.97
CA ARG A 95 -1.85 -21.52 4.87
C ARG A 95 -2.99 -20.71 4.28
N THR A 96 -3.97 -21.40 3.69
CA THR A 96 -5.18 -20.83 3.08
C THR A 96 -6.14 -20.26 4.13
N VAL A 97 -5.63 -19.55 5.14
CA VAL A 97 -6.43 -18.97 6.24
C VAL A 97 -6.81 -17.54 5.91
N PHE A 98 -5.96 -16.82 5.18
CA PHE A 98 -6.19 -15.44 4.77
C PHE A 98 -5.98 -15.28 3.28
N GLU A 99 -6.78 -14.40 2.69
CA GLU A 99 -6.64 -13.96 1.31
C GLU A 99 -6.58 -12.44 1.27
N VAL A 100 -5.98 -11.90 0.21
CA VAL A 100 -5.98 -10.46 -0.06
C VAL A 100 -6.49 -10.20 -1.47
N ASP A 101 -7.44 -9.29 -1.59
CA ASP A 101 -7.82 -8.76 -2.90
C ASP A 101 -6.69 -7.87 -3.42
N ASN A 102 -6.21 -8.19 -4.62
CA ASN A 102 -5.02 -7.60 -5.19
C ASN A 102 -5.21 -6.14 -5.62
N TYR A 103 -6.44 -5.65 -5.78
CA TYR A 103 -6.73 -4.26 -6.19
C TYR A 103 -7.30 -3.41 -5.05
N THR A 104 -8.13 -3.98 -4.18
CA THR A 104 -8.76 -3.24 -3.09
C THR A 104 -7.92 -3.23 -1.82
N GLY A 105 -7.03 -4.22 -1.65
CA GLY A 105 -6.29 -4.44 -0.41
C GLY A 105 -7.17 -5.01 0.71
N ASP A 106 -8.31 -5.62 0.39
CA ASP A 106 -9.15 -6.28 1.39
C ASP A 106 -8.50 -7.59 1.85
N VAL A 107 -8.14 -7.69 3.13
CA VAL A 107 -7.66 -8.92 3.76
C VAL A 107 -8.84 -9.60 4.46
N ALA A 108 -9.15 -10.83 4.08
CA ALA A 108 -10.29 -11.59 4.59
C ALA A 108 -9.90 -13.00 5.03
N ILE A 109 -10.79 -13.66 5.80
CA ILE A 109 -10.68 -15.09 6.05
C ILE A 109 -10.89 -15.84 4.73
N ALA A 110 -9.90 -16.61 4.30
CA ALA A 110 -9.95 -17.29 3.02
C ALA A 110 -11.10 -18.30 2.97
N GLY A 111 -11.77 -18.34 1.82
CA GLY A 111 -12.71 -19.41 1.47
C GLY A 111 -12.02 -20.76 1.38
N ALA A 112 -12.70 -21.85 1.75
CA ALA A 112 -12.20 -23.22 1.56
C ALA A 112 -12.01 -23.63 0.08
N HIS A 113 -12.15 -22.70 -0.88
CA HIS A 113 -12.17 -23.03 -2.31
C HIS A 113 -11.62 -21.89 -3.18
N HIS A 114 -10.32 -21.62 -3.06
CA HIS A 114 -9.54 -20.91 -4.09
C HIS A 114 -8.17 -21.57 -4.25
N GLN A 115 -8.18 -22.85 -4.67
CA GLN A 115 -7.07 -23.40 -5.45
C GLN A 115 -7.35 -23.04 -6.90
N SER A 116 -6.87 -21.88 -7.35
CA SER A 116 -6.67 -21.70 -8.78
C SER A 116 -5.45 -22.53 -9.16
N ASP A 117 -5.68 -23.57 -9.94
CA ASP A 117 -4.65 -24.37 -10.58
C ASP A 117 -3.65 -23.44 -11.28
N THR A 118 -2.45 -23.32 -10.73
CA THR A 118 -1.29 -22.82 -11.48
C THR A 118 -0.07 -23.59 -10.99
N GLU A 119 0.12 -24.76 -11.60
CA GLU A 119 1.34 -25.55 -11.48
C GLU A 119 2.52 -24.78 -12.12
N ASP A 120 3.50 -24.48 -11.27
CA ASP A 120 4.95 -24.41 -11.49
C ASP A 120 5.54 -23.74 -12.76
N LYS A 121 6.42 -22.75 -12.53
CA LYS A 121 7.87 -23.03 -12.51
C LYS A 121 8.73 -21.93 -11.84
N ALA A 122 9.73 -22.44 -11.14
CA ALA A 122 10.65 -21.84 -10.19
C ALA A 122 11.70 -20.87 -10.76
N ALA A 123 12.14 -19.93 -9.90
CA ALA A 123 13.52 -19.90 -9.38
C ALA A 123 13.64 -18.85 -8.25
N ALA A 124 13.51 -19.28 -6.99
CA ALA A 124 13.90 -18.47 -5.85
C ALA A 124 15.36 -18.80 -5.49
N SER A 125 16.27 -17.91 -5.84
CA SER A 125 17.62 -17.88 -5.27
C SER A 125 17.50 -17.43 -3.82
N GLN A 126 18.04 -18.25 -2.92
CA GLN A 126 18.13 -17.96 -1.50
C GLN A 126 19.12 -16.81 -1.25
N SER A 127 18.72 -15.83 -0.44
CA SER A 127 19.66 -15.02 0.34
C SER A 127 19.07 -14.75 1.73
N GLU A 128 19.85 -15.06 2.75
CA GLU A 128 19.53 -15.13 4.16
C GLU A 128 18.92 -13.86 4.77
N GLY A 129 18.03 -14.03 5.73
CA GLY A 129 17.53 -12.94 6.58
C GLY A 129 16.30 -13.32 7.41
N SER A 130 16.50 -14.15 8.44
CA SER A 130 15.57 -14.51 9.54
C SER A 130 14.28 -15.27 9.18
N GLU A 131 14.25 -16.53 9.58
CA GLU A 131 13.07 -17.41 9.64
C GLU A 131 11.92 -16.71 10.42
N PRO A 132 10.71 -16.55 9.87
CA PRO A 132 9.58 -16.14 10.67
C PRO A 132 9.10 -17.34 11.51
N PRO A 133 8.69 -17.10 12.76
CA PRO A 133 8.50 -18.17 13.73
C PRO A 133 7.28 -19.02 13.34
N SER A 134 7.36 -20.31 13.66
CA SER A 134 6.22 -21.13 14.09
C SER A 134 5.18 -20.26 14.81
N PRO A 135 3.85 -20.52 14.73
CA PRO A 135 2.85 -19.70 15.41
C PRO A 135 3.32 -19.40 16.83
N LEU A 136 3.60 -18.11 17.10
CA LEU A 136 4.31 -17.70 18.31
C LEU A 136 3.58 -18.16 19.57
N LEU A 137 2.25 -18.27 19.43
CA LEU A 137 1.28 -18.87 20.31
C LEU A 137 0.09 -19.39 19.46
N PRO A 138 -0.75 -20.33 19.95
CA PRO A 138 -2.02 -20.65 19.32
C PRO A 138 -2.84 -19.38 19.11
N GLY A 139 -3.32 -19.15 17.88
CA GLY A 139 -4.14 -17.99 17.54
C GLY A 139 -3.39 -16.72 17.13
N ILE A 140 -2.05 -16.68 17.07
CA ILE A 140 -1.32 -15.52 16.53
C ILE A 140 -0.78 -15.83 15.13
N TYR A 141 -1.18 -15.02 14.15
CA TYR A 141 -0.72 -15.10 12.77
C TYR A 141 0.11 -13.86 12.41
N ARG A 142 1.20 -14.05 11.66
CA ARG A 142 1.98 -12.95 11.08
C ARG A 142 1.93 -13.04 9.57
N LEU A 143 1.30 -12.06 8.95
CA LEU A 143 1.10 -11.95 7.51
C LEU A 143 2.15 -10.99 6.94
N ARG A 144 2.92 -11.44 5.95
CA ARG A 144 3.81 -10.55 5.19
C ARG A 144 3.05 -10.07 3.97
N LEU A 145 2.86 -8.76 3.88
CA LEU A 145 2.10 -8.12 2.83
C LEU A 145 3.06 -7.35 1.92
N ARG A 146 2.80 -7.39 0.61
CA ARG A 146 3.56 -6.65 -0.39
C ARG A 146 2.65 -5.81 -1.25
N ALA A 147 3.02 -4.56 -1.44
CA ALA A 147 2.46 -3.64 -2.43
C ALA A 147 3.50 -3.46 -3.55
N THR A 148 3.10 -3.68 -4.79
CA THR A 148 3.96 -3.58 -5.99
C THR A 148 3.25 -2.73 -7.03
N ASP A 149 3.93 -1.77 -7.65
CA ASP A 149 3.37 -1.07 -8.81
C ASP A 149 3.32 -1.97 -10.07
N LEU A 150 2.66 -1.50 -11.13
CA LEU A 150 2.60 -2.19 -12.41
C LEU A 150 3.58 -1.63 -13.46
N GLY A 151 4.46 -0.69 -13.08
CA GLY A 151 5.43 -0.10 -13.98
C GLY A 151 6.62 -1.01 -14.29
N HIS A 152 7.53 -0.53 -15.13
CA HIS A 152 8.74 -1.26 -15.53
C HIS A 152 9.99 -0.38 -15.41
N PRO A 153 10.98 -0.73 -14.56
CA PRO A 153 10.98 -1.88 -13.64
C PRO A 153 9.93 -1.73 -12.54
N GLN A 154 9.46 -2.84 -11.96
CA GLN A 154 8.50 -2.78 -10.84
C GLN A 154 9.22 -2.40 -9.54
N HIS A 155 8.60 -1.53 -8.74
CA HIS A 155 9.01 -1.23 -7.38
C HIS A 155 8.05 -1.86 -6.37
N SER A 156 8.53 -2.11 -5.15
CA SER A 156 7.70 -2.73 -4.13
C SER A 156 8.08 -2.35 -2.71
N THR A 157 7.08 -2.38 -1.83
CA THR A 157 7.23 -2.22 -0.39
C THR A 157 6.53 -3.37 0.32
N GLU A 158 7.12 -3.80 1.43
CA GLU A 158 6.61 -4.91 2.22
C GLU A 158 6.40 -4.51 3.68
N THR A 159 5.47 -5.19 4.34
CA THR A 159 5.24 -5.01 5.77
C THR A 159 4.70 -6.27 6.44
N TRP A 160 4.71 -6.26 7.77
CA TRP A 160 4.11 -7.32 8.59
C TRP A 160 2.80 -6.84 9.21
N LEU A 161 1.79 -7.70 9.18
CA LEU A 161 0.52 -7.56 9.89
C LEU A 161 0.38 -8.73 10.86
N GLN A 162 0.23 -8.43 12.14
CA GLN A 162 -0.08 -9.43 13.16
C GLN A 162 -1.60 -9.52 13.31
N VAL A 163 -2.14 -10.73 13.21
CA VAL A 163 -3.55 -11.02 13.45
C VAL A 163 -3.66 -11.93 14.65
N ASN A 164 -4.29 -11.44 15.71
CA ASN A 164 -4.55 -12.22 16.91
C ASN A 164 -5.98 -12.74 16.86
N SER A 165 -6.13 -14.05 16.69
CA SER A 165 -7.36 -14.80 16.88
C SER A 165 -7.57 -15.09 18.36
N LEU A 166 -8.54 -14.41 18.95
CA LEU A 166 -8.90 -14.50 20.34
C LEU A 166 -10.16 -15.35 20.53
N THR A 167 -10.30 -15.95 21.71
CA THR A 167 -11.60 -16.51 22.14
C THR A 167 -12.61 -15.38 22.35
N ASP A 168 -13.91 -15.68 22.24
CA ASP A 168 -14.99 -14.69 22.47
C ASP A 168 -14.85 -14.00 23.84
N PHE A 169 -14.49 -14.75 24.89
CA PHE A 169 -14.25 -14.20 26.22
C PHE A 169 -13.10 -13.17 26.23
N GLN A 170 -11.95 -13.50 25.62
CA GLN A 170 -10.80 -12.61 25.54
C GLN A 170 -11.12 -11.35 24.73
N TYR A 171 -11.85 -11.50 23.63
CA TYR A 171 -12.25 -10.37 22.78
C TYR A 171 -13.14 -9.39 23.54
N ARG A 172 -14.19 -9.88 24.22
CA ARG A 172 -15.10 -9.04 25.04
C ARG A 172 -14.37 -8.31 26.16
N MET A 173 -13.37 -8.94 26.79
CA MET A 173 -12.58 -8.30 27.83
C MET A 173 -11.76 -7.12 27.28
N LEU A 174 -11.11 -7.29 26.13
CA LEU A 174 -10.35 -6.21 25.48
C LEU A 174 -11.25 -5.05 25.03
N ASP A 175 -12.41 -5.36 24.45
CA ASP A 175 -13.37 -4.35 24.01
C ASP A 175 -13.93 -3.54 25.19
N SER A 176 -14.22 -4.21 26.31
CA SER A 176 -14.64 -3.55 27.55
C SER A 176 -13.57 -2.58 28.08
N LEU A 177 -12.28 -2.92 27.99
CA LEU A 177 -11.19 -2.06 28.44
C LEU A 177 -11.00 -0.83 27.54
N ARG A 178 -11.13 -0.99 26.21
CA ARG A 178 -11.14 0.15 25.28
C ARG A 178 -12.30 1.08 25.56
N THR A 179 -13.51 0.54 25.74
CA THR A 179 -14.70 1.32 26.12
C THR A 179 -14.52 2.08 27.44
N PHE A 180 -13.83 1.49 28.41
CA PHE A 180 -13.55 2.14 29.70
C PHE A 180 -12.54 3.30 29.56
N SER A 181 -11.54 3.15 28.68
CA SER A 181 -10.57 4.21 28.37
C SER A 181 -11.23 5.40 27.67
N TYR A 182 -12.15 5.18 26.72
CA TYR A 182 -12.90 6.27 26.08
C TYR A 182 -13.96 6.93 26.98
N LYS A 183 -14.37 6.28 28.08
CA LYS A 183 -15.30 6.87 29.07
C LYS A 183 -14.60 7.70 30.16
N THR A 184 -13.26 7.71 30.21
CA THR A 184 -12.50 8.44 31.25
C THR A 184 -11.54 9.45 30.61
N PHE A 185 -12.07 10.56 30.09
CA PHE A 185 -11.28 11.78 29.86
C PHE A 185 -12.09 13.02 30.22
N ALA A 186 -11.92 13.49 31.46
CA ALA A 186 -12.10 14.89 31.83
C ALA A 186 -11.39 15.15 33.17
N ILE A 187 -10.09 15.40 33.16
CA ILE A 187 -9.47 16.35 34.11
C ILE A 187 -8.37 17.10 33.35
N SER A 188 -8.67 18.34 32.99
CA SER A 188 -7.67 19.35 32.69
C SER A 188 -6.86 19.64 33.95
N VAL A 189 -5.53 19.63 33.86
CA VAL A 189 -4.71 20.45 34.76
C VAL A 189 -3.72 21.22 33.92
N ILE A 190 -3.98 22.52 33.85
CA ILE A 190 -3.05 23.56 33.43
C ILE A 190 -2.19 23.86 34.66
N TYR A 191 -0.87 23.87 34.49
CA TYR A 191 0.04 24.86 35.11
C TYR A 191 1.21 25.08 34.17
#